data_AF-A0A843FGT4-F1
#
_entry.id   AF-A0A843FGT4-F1
#
_cell.length_a   1.000
_cell.length_b   1.000
_cell.length_c   1.000
_cell.angle_alpha   90.00
_cell.angle_beta   90.00
_cell.angle_gamma   90.00
#
_symmetry.space_group_name_H-M   'P 1'
#
loop_
_entity.id
_entity.type
_entity.pdbx_description
1 polymer ?
#
loop_
_entity_poly.entity_id
_entity_poly.type
_entity_poly.pdbx_seq_one_letter_code
_entity_poly.pdbx_strand_id
1 'polypeptide(L)' 'MVALTTEQYQNIIRSVKTGIAGLRANPRVAAVLTAEANLGMRVGDILRLRLCDIIKDGGRYRLNMREEKTGKKR' A
#
# COMPACT_ATOMS: atom_id res chain seq x y z
N MET A 1 3.84 -12.95 16.10
CA MET A 1 3.94 -12.77 14.65
C MET A 1 5.37 -12.37 14.33
N VAL A 2 6.02 -13.06 13.39
CA VAL A 2 7.36 -12.69 12.90
C VAL A 2 7.18 -11.55 11.89
N ALA A 3 7.90 -10.44 12.08
CA ALA A 3 7.94 -9.36 11.10
C ALA A 3 8.84 -9.78 9.92
N LEU A 4 8.39 -9.51 8.69
CA LEU A 4 9.19 -9.72 7.48
C LEU A 4 10.36 -8.74 7.43
N THR A 5 11.49 -9.19 6.86
CA THR A 5 12.60 -8.30 6.53
C THR A 5 12.28 -7.44 5.30
N THR A 6 12.99 -6.32 5.14
CA THR A 6 12.82 -5.45 3.97
C THR A 6 13.01 -6.18 2.65
N GLU A 7 13.99 -7.09 2.59
CA GLU A 7 14.28 -7.90 1.40
C GLU A 7 13.13 -8.85 1.05
N GLN A 8 12.52 -9.47 2.07
CA GLN A 8 11.36 -10.33 1.87
C GLN A 8 10.18 -9.53 1.31
N TYR A 9 9.92 -8.33 1.84
CA TYR A 9 8.89 -7.43 1.30
C TYR A 9 9.15 -7.07 -0.17
N GLN A 10 10.38 -6.68 -0.50
CA GLN A 10 10.75 -6.32 -1.87
C GLN A 10 10.56 -7.49 -2.84
N ASN A 11 10.96 -8.70 -2.43
CA ASN A 11 10.81 -9.90 -3.25
C ASN A 11 9.34 -10.26 -3.50
N ILE A 12 8.49 -10.13 -2.47
CA ILE A 12 7.04 -10.35 -2.61
C ILE A 12 6.44 -9.32 -3.58
N ILE A 13 6.69 -8.03 -3.35
CA ILE A 13 6.16 -6.94 -4.20
C ILE A 13 6.62 -7.13 -5.66
N ARG A 14 7.90 -7.46 -5.87
CA ARG A 14 8.46 -7.72 -7.20
C ARG A 14 7.77 -8.89 -7.88
N SER A 15 7.61 -10.01 -7.18
CA SER A 15 6.96 -11.21 -7.70
C SER A 15 5.51 -10.97 -8.10
N VAL A 16 4.76 -10.20 -7.29
CA VAL A 16 3.38 -9.79 -7.61
C VAL A 16 3.34 -8.85 -8.82
N LYS A 17 4.32 -7.94 -8.92
CA LYS A 17 4.39 -6.97 -10.03
C LYS A 17 4.72 -7.62 -11.36
N THR A 18 5.66 -8.57 -11.40
CA THR A 18 6.12 -9.22 -12.64
C THR A 18 5.37 -10.50 -12.97
N GLY A 19 4.67 -11.09 -11.98
CA GLY A 19 4.18 -12.46 -12.07
C GLY A 19 5.31 -13.47 -11.86
N ILE A 20 4.91 -14.66 -11.42
CA ILE A 20 5.79 -15.85 -11.28
C ILE A 20 5.00 -17.07 -11.76
N ALA A 21 5.67 -18.16 -12.15
CA ALA A 21 5.05 -19.34 -12.74
C ALA A 21 3.70 -19.75 -12.08
N GLY A 22 2.58 -19.55 -12.80
CA GLY A 22 1.22 -19.83 -12.32
C GLY A 22 0.45 -18.63 -11.74
N LEU A 23 1.12 -17.55 -11.34
CA LEU A 23 0.52 -16.27 -10.94
C LEU A 23 0.73 -15.19 -12.01
N ARG A 24 -0.38 -14.63 -12.50
CA ARG A 24 -0.35 -13.47 -13.40
C ARG A 24 0.14 -12.23 -12.66
N ALA A 25 0.88 -11.39 -13.38
CA ALA A 25 1.28 -10.07 -12.90
C ALA A 25 0.05 -9.25 -12.49
N ASN A 26 0.11 -8.65 -11.29
CA ASN A 26 -0.94 -7.77 -10.79
C ASN A 26 -0.33 -6.45 -10.26
N PRO A 27 -0.11 -5.46 -11.15
CA PRO A 27 0.50 -4.20 -10.75
C PRO A 27 -0.35 -3.41 -9.74
N ARG A 28 -1.67 -3.63 -9.70
CA ARG A 28 -2.56 -2.98 -8.71
C ARG A 28 -2.27 -3.50 -7.31
N VAL A 29 -2.17 -4.82 -7.14
CA VAL A 29 -1.84 -5.42 -5.83
C VAL A 29 -0.42 -5.04 -5.42
N ALA A 30 0.54 -5.03 -6.35
CA ALA A 30 1.89 -4.58 -6.07
C ALA A 30 1.94 -3.13 -5.56
N ALA A 31 1.14 -2.23 -6.15
CA ALA A 31 1.02 -0.84 -5.69
C ALA A 31 0.43 -0.75 -4.27
N VAL A 32 -0.59 -1.54 -3.96
CA VAL A 32 -1.19 -1.60 -2.60
C VAL A 32 -0.16 -2.06 -1.57
N LEU A 33 0.58 -3.14 -1.84
CA LEU A 33 1.62 -3.65 -0.95
C LEU A 33 2.78 -2.65 -0.78
N THR A 34 3.10 -1.89 -1.83
CA THR A 34 4.11 -0.83 -1.77
C THR A 34 3.65 0.33 -0.89
N ALA A 35 2.38 0.73 -0.99
CA ALA A 35 1.79 1.76 -0.16
C ALA A 35 1.71 1.32 1.32
N GLU A 36 1.36 0.05 1.59
CA GLU A 36 1.41 -0.53 2.93
C GLU A 36 2.83 -0.47 3.52
N ALA A 37 3.84 -0.92 2.78
CA ALA A 37 5.23 -0.93 3.24
C ALA A 37 5.78 0.48 3.49
N ASN A 38 5.43 1.46 2.67
CA ASN A 38 5.92 2.84 2.79
C ASN A 38 5.20 3.65 3.88
N LEU A 39 3.89 3.43 4.06
CA LEU A 39 3.04 4.30 4.87
C LEU A 39 2.59 3.64 6.18
N GLY A 40 2.79 2.32 6.33
CA GLY A 40 2.33 1.55 7.49
C GLY A 40 0.79 1.49 7.62
N MET A 41 0.08 1.78 6.53
CA MET A 41 -1.38 1.74 6.50
C MET A 41 -1.88 0.32 6.32
N ARG A 42 -3.08 0.03 6.82
CA ARG A 42 -3.70 -1.27 6.61
C ARG A 42 -4.15 -1.40 5.16
N VAL A 43 -3.97 -2.58 4.58
CA VAL A 43 -4.43 -2.91 3.21
C VAL A 43 -5.88 -2.50 2.97
N GLY A 44 -6.78 -2.74 3.93
CA GLY A 44 -8.20 -2.39 3.82
C GLY A 44 -8.45 -0.89 3.64
N ASP A 45 -7.68 -0.04 4.34
CA ASP A 45 -7.75 1.41 4.20
C ASP A 45 -7.25 1.83 2.80
N ILE A 46 -6.14 1.23 2.33
CA ILE A 46 -5.56 1.51 1.00
C ILE A 46 -6.53 1.15 -0.14
N LEU A 47 -7.26 0.04 -0.02
CA LEU A 47 -8.23 -0.40 -1.03
C LEU A 47 -9.41 0.56 -1.19
N ARG A 48 -9.69 1.39 -0.18
CA ARG A 48 -10.75 2.41 -0.20
C ARG A 48 -10.25 3.80 -0.53
N LEU A 49 -8.95 3.95 -0.75
CA LEU A 49 -8.32 5.22 -1.02
C LEU A 49 -8.81 5.78 -2.37
N ARG A 50 -9.26 7.03 -2.36
CA ARG A 50 -9.68 7.74 -3.58
C ARG A 50 -8.68 8.83 -3.90
N LEU A 51 -8.65 9.25 -5.17
CA LEU A 51 -7.80 10.35 -5.61
C LEU A 51 -8.09 11.65 -4.83
N CYS A 52 -9.35 11.90 -4.47
CA CYS A 52 -9.74 13.06 -3.66
C CYS A 52 -9.17 13.05 -2.24
N ASP A 53 -8.76 11.89 -1.75
CA ASP A 53 -8.15 11.73 -0.43
C ASP A 53 -6.63 11.99 -0.48
N ILE A 54 -6.04 12.22 -1.67
CA ILE A 54 -4.62 12.56 -1.85
C ILE A 54 -4.49 14.07 -2.09
N ILE A 55 -3.97 14.80 -1.10
CA ILE A 55 -3.82 16.26 -1.15
C ILE A 55 -2.35 16.62 -1.33
N LYS A 56 -2.05 17.49 -2.29
CA LYS A 56 -0.72 18.06 -2.47
C LYS A 56 -0.59 19.32 -1.61
N ASP A 57 0.31 19.30 -0.65
CA ASP A 57 0.57 20.39 0.29
C ASP A 57 2.08 20.64 0.44
N GLY A 58 2.53 21.88 0.22
CA GLY A 58 3.93 22.27 0.39
C GLY A 58 4.96 21.43 -0.38
N GLY A 59 4.59 20.87 -1.55
CA GLY A 59 5.46 20.01 -2.35
C GLY A 59 5.45 18.52 -1.95
N ARG A 60 4.67 18.13 -0.94
CA ARG A 60 4.48 16.74 -0.51
C ARG A 60 3.03 16.30 -0.75
N TYR A 61 2.82 15.00 -0.91
CA TYR A 61 1.48 14.42 -0.91
C TYR A 61 1.13 13.94 0.50
N ARG A 62 -0.04 14.34 0.98
CA ARG A 62 -0.63 13.87 2.24
C ARG A 62 -1.89 13.10 1.91
N LEU A 63 -2.17 12.08 2.70
CA LEU A 63 -3.47 11.43 2.68
C LEU A 63 -4.37 12.21 3.63
N ASN A 64 -5.64 12.36 3.27
CA ASN A 64 -6.69 12.96 4.09
C ASN A 64 -7.85 11.98 4.11
N MET A 65 -7.71 10.93 4.91
CA MET A 65 -8.67 9.83 5.00
C MET A 65 -8.92 9.43 6.45
N ARG A 66 -10.04 8.77 6.72
CA ARG A 66 -10.30 8.20 8.05
C ARG A 66 -9.98 6.72 8.04
N GLU A 67 -9.16 6.26 8.98
CA GLU A 67 -8.95 4.83 9.22
C GLU A 67 -10.30 4.17 9.52
N GLU A 68 -10.62 3.07 8.85
CA GLU A 68 -11.88 2.36 9.07
C GLU A 68 -11.95 1.79 10.49
N LYS A 69 -10.86 1.18 10.95
CA LYS A 69 -10.84 0.46 12.23
C LYS A 69 -10.93 1.37 13.44
N THR A 70 -10.33 2.57 13.35
CA THR A 70 -10.18 3.48 14.51
C THR A 70 -10.99 4.77 14.37
N GLY A 71 -11.48 5.08 13.17
CA GLY A 71 -12.16 6.35 12.86
C GLY A 71 -11.24 7.57 12.87
N LYS A 72 -9.94 7.40 13.12
CA LYS A 72 -8.97 8.50 13.22
C LYS A 72 -8.64 9.04 11.84
N LYS A 73 -8.53 10.37 11.74
CA LYS A 73 -8.04 11.04 10.52
C LYS A 73 -6.53 10.79 10.35
N ARG A 74 -6.12 10.53 9.11
CA ARG A 74 -4.76 10.34 8.63
C ARG A 74 -4.48 11.31 7.51
#